data_AF-A0A0V1LYD9-F1
#
_entry.id   AF-A0A0V1LYD9-F1
#
_cell.length_a   1.000
_cell.length_b   1.000
_cell.length_c   1.000
_cell.angle_alpha   90.00
_cell.angle_beta   90.00
_cell.angle_gamma   90.00
#
_symmetry.space_group_name_H-M   'P 1'
#
loop_
_entity.id
_entity.type
_entity.pdbx_description
1 polymer ?
#
loop_
_entity_poly.entity_id
_entity_poly.type
_entity_poly.pdbx_seq_one_letter_code
_entity_poly.pdbx_strand_id
1 'polypeptide(L)'
;MASSALSIKALGCITVDLKVQDRLYKSFRLRVLPHLCADVILGQDFHRMHESVTLNYGGNLPPLIICGLATLRVDPPRLFAHLSPDCRPIATTSR
;
A
#
# COMPACT_ATOMS: atom_id res chain seq x y z
N MET A 1 6.72 5.74 5.00
CA MET A 1 5.39 6.39 4.85
C MET A 1 5.47 7.41 3.73
N ALA A 2 4.43 7.55 2.91
CA ALA A 2 4.41 8.58 1.87
C ALA A 2 4.44 9.98 2.54
N SER A 3 5.35 10.83 2.08
CA SER A 3 5.46 12.20 2.58
C SER A 3 4.21 12.99 2.20
N SER A 4 3.61 13.71 3.15
CA SER A 4 2.51 14.65 2.86
C SER A 4 2.96 15.86 2.03
N ALA A 5 4.27 16.09 1.92
CA ALA A 5 4.84 17.15 1.10
C ALA A 5 4.57 16.96 -0.40
N LEU A 6 4.32 15.71 -0.83
CA LEU A 6 3.93 15.35 -2.20
C LEU A 6 2.50 14.82 -2.18
N SER A 7 1.55 15.69 -1.84
CA SER A 7 0.12 15.38 -1.92
C SER A 7 -0.52 16.07 -3.12
N ILE A 8 -1.31 15.32 -3.87
CA ILE A 8 -2.15 15.83 -4.95
C ILE A 8 -3.60 15.81 -4.50
N LYS A 9 -4.32 16.90 -4.77
CA LYS A 9 -5.75 17.00 -4.50
C LYS A 9 -6.52 16.22 -5.59
N ALA A 10 -7.48 15.40 -5.18
CA ALA A 10 -8.41 14.78 -6.12
C ALA A 10 -9.25 15.86 -6.81
N LEU A 11 -9.44 15.71 -8.12
CA LEU A 11 -10.29 16.60 -8.93
C LEU A 11 -11.77 16.42 -8.62
N GLY A 12 -12.16 15.21 -8.23
CA GLY A 12 -13.54 14.88 -7.93
C GLY A 12 -13.72 13.41 -7.57
N CYS A 13 -14.97 12.99 -7.46
CA CYS A 13 -15.36 11.59 -7.32
C CYS A 13 -16.33 11.21 -8.43
N ILE A 14 -16.26 9.96 -8.87
CA ILE A 14 -17.22 9.36 -9.81
C ILE A 14 -17.71 8.03 -9.24
N THR A 15 -18.87 7.58 -9.70
CA THR A 15 -19.42 6.27 -9.38
C THR A 15 -19.51 5.47 -10.66
N VAL A 16 -18.92 4.28 -10.67
CA VAL A 16 -18.85 3.41 -11.84
C VAL A 16 -19.11 1.96 -11.46
N ASP A 17 -19.54 1.15 -12.43
CA ASP A 17 -19.53 -0.29 -12.28
C ASP A 17 -18.14 -0.81 -12.69
N LEU A 18 -17.46 -1.50 -11.77
CA LEU A 18 -16.13 -2.07 -11.99
C LEU A 18 -16.23 -3.56 -12.31
N LYS A 19 -15.63 -4.00 -13.41
CA LYS A 19 -15.40 -5.43 -13.66
C LYS A 19 -13.94 -5.75 -13.37
N VAL A 20 -13.70 -6.61 -12.37
CA VAL A 20 -12.36 -7.12 -12.05
C VAL A 20 -12.41 -8.63 -12.20
N GLN A 21 -11.63 -9.17 -13.14
CA GLN A 21 -11.74 -10.56 -13.58
C GLN A 21 -13.20 -10.89 -13.96
N ASP A 22 -13.77 -11.95 -13.38
CA ASP A 22 -15.14 -12.38 -13.66
C ASP A 22 -16.18 -11.84 -12.65
N ARG A 23 -15.81 -10.82 -11.86
CA ARG A 23 -16.70 -10.22 -10.85
C ARG A 23 -17.03 -8.76 -11.16
N LEU A 24 -18.32 -8.44 -11.09
CA LEU A 24 -18.85 -7.09 -11.24
C LEU A 24 -19.12 -6.46 -9.87
N TYR A 25 -18.56 -5.28 -9.63
CA TYR A 25 -18.77 -4.45 -8.45
C TYR A 25 -19.58 -3.23 -8.89
N LYS A 26 -20.84 -3.18 -8.47
CA LYS A 26 -21.76 -2.11 -8.89
C LYS A 26 -21.57 -0.86 -8.03
N SER A 27 -21.74 0.29 -8.66
CA SER A 27 -21.76 1.59 -8.00
C SER A 27 -20.53 1.85 -7.11
N PHE A 28 -19.35 1.45 -7.57
CA PHE A 28 -18.11 1.67 -6.87
C PHE A 28 -17.63 3.11 -7.01
N ARG A 29 -17.31 3.76 -5.89
CA ARG A 29 -16.90 5.17 -5.85
C ARG A 29 -15.39 5.30 -6.04
N LEU A 30 -14.97 6.02 -7.08
CA LEU A 30 -13.57 6.31 -7.36
C LEU A 30 -13.26 7.80 -7.17
N ARG A 31 -12.02 8.11 -6.80
CA ARG A 31 -11.49 9.48 -6.80
C ARG A 31 -10.69 9.72 -8.07
N VAL A 32 -10.95 10.83 -8.75
CA VAL A 32 -10.21 11.24 -9.95
C VAL A 32 -8.95 11.96 -9.52
N LEU A 33 -7.79 11.37 -9.82
CA LEU A 33 -6.48 11.95 -9.53
C LEU A 33 -5.83 12.41 -10.84
N PRO A 34 -5.37 13.66 -10.94
CA PRO A 34 -4.60 14.10 -12.10
C PRO A 34 -3.23 13.42 -12.10
N HIS A 35 -2.73 13.07 -13.29
CA HIS A 35 -1.40 12.48 -13.47
C HIS A 35 -1.17 11.15 -12.71
N LEU A 36 -2.21 10.32 -12.59
CA LEU A 36 -2.06 8.97 -12.04
C LEU A 36 -1.14 8.15 -12.95
N CYS A 37 -0.22 7.39 -12.37
CA CYS A 37 0.74 6.55 -13.11
C CYS A 37 0.14 5.22 -13.62
N ALA A 38 -1.17 5.03 -13.44
CA ALA A 38 -1.94 3.86 -13.85
C ALA A 38 -3.38 4.30 -14.13
N ASP A 39 -4.17 3.44 -14.76
CA ASP A 39 -5.58 3.75 -15.07
C ASP A 39 -6.45 3.81 -13.81
N VAL A 40 -6.26 2.84 -12.89
CA VAL A 40 -7.00 2.74 -11.63
C VAL A 40 -6.07 2.18 -10.55
N ILE A 41 -6.13 2.75 -9.34
CA ILE A 41 -5.52 2.18 -8.14
C ILE A 41 -6.63 1.68 -7.22
N LEU A 42 -6.63 0.39 -6.93
CA LEU A 42 -7.57 -0.23 -5.99
C LEU A 42 -6.98 -0.18 -4.57
N GLY A 43 -7.66 0.56 -3.71
CA GLY A 43 -7.23 0.79 -2.34
C GLY A 43 -7.70 -0.27 -1.36
N GLN A 44 -7.44 0.02 -0.09
CA GLN A 44 -7.94 -0.77 1.04
C GLN A 44 -9.48 -0.85 1.09
N ASP A 45 -10.18 0.15 0.58
CA ASP A 45 -11.63 0.17 0.43
C ASP A 45 -12.12 -0.95 -0.49
N PHE A 46 -11.45 -1.15 -1.63
CA PHE A 46 -11.72 -2.28 -2.51
C PHE A 46 -11.30 -3.61 -1.86
N HIS A 47 -10.08 -3.69 -1.33
CA HIS A 47 -9.53 -4.94 -0.78
C HIS A 47 -10.35 -5.49 0.40
N ARG A 48 -10.92 -4.62 1.25
CA ARG A 48 -11.76 -5.03 2.40
C ARG A 48 -13.10 -5.65 2.01
N MET A 49 -13.50 -5.56 0.74
CA MET A 49 -14.69 -6.28 0.24
C MET A 49 -14.41 -7.78 0.05
N HIS A 50 -13.15 -8.20 0.12
CA HIS A 50 -12.72 -9.59 0.02
C HIS A 50 -12.29 -10.10 1.39
N GLU A 51 -12.49 -11.40 1.62
CA GLU A 51 -12.01 -12.07 2.82
C GLU A 51 -10.48 -12.00 2.95
N SER A 52 -9.76 -12.11 1.83
CA SER A 52 -8.30 -12.00 1.77
C SER A 52 -7.81 -11.55 0.38
N VAL A 53 -6.56 -11.08 0.34
CA VAL A 53 -5.81 -10.80 -0.91
C VAL A 53 -4.52 -11.62 -0.87
N THR A 54 -4.28 -12.43 -1.89
CA THR A 54 -3.10 -13.30 -1.97
C THR A 54 -2.06 -12.71 -2.92
N LEU A 55 -0.83 -12.55 -2.44
CA LEU A 55 0.33 -12.18 -3.25
C LEU A 55 1.20 -13.41 -3.47
N ASN A 56 1.19 -13.94 -4.70
CA ASN A 56 1.98 -15.11 -5.06
C ASN A 56 3.40 -14.69 -5.48
N TYR A 57 4.36 -14.88 -4.59
CA TYR A 57 5.77 -14.55 -4.83
C TYR A 57 6.58 -15.68 -5.49
N GLY A 58 5.99 -16.88 -5.66
CA GLY A 58 6.67 -18.03 -6.28
C GLY A 58 7.74 -18.70 -5.42
N GLY A 59 7.81 -18.39 -4.12
CA GLY A 59 8.71 -19.04 -3.18
C GLY A 59 8.22 -20.40 -2.67
N ASN A 60 9.12 -21.18 -2.07
CA ASN A 60 8.84 -22.55 -1.61
C ASN A 60 8.49 -22.66 -0.12
N LEU A 61 8.42 -21.53 0.60
CA LEU A 61 8.05 -21.49 2.02
C LEU A 61 6.53 -21.39 2.19
N PRO A 62 5.98 -21.73 3.37
CA PRO A 62 4.57 -21.52 3.66
C PRO A 62 4.15 -20.06 3.46
N PRO A 63 2.86 -19.78 3.14
CA PRO A 63 2.37 -18.43 2.93
C PRO A 63 2.67 -17.50 4.11
N LEU A 64 3.24 -16.34 3.82
CA LEU A 64 3.39 -15.26 4.79
C LEU A 64 2.03 -14.58 5.01
N ILE A 65 1.47 -14.70 6.21
CA ILE A 65 0.21 -14.03 6.58
C ILE A 65 0.52 -12.67 7.22
N ILE A 66 0.04 -11.59 6.60
CA ILE A 66 0.16 -10.23 7.11
C ILE A 66 -1.19 -9.82 7.70
N CYS A 67 -1.33 -9.89 9.02
CA CYS A 67 -2.61 -9.73 9.72
C CYS A 67 -3.17 -8.29 9.72
N GLY A 68 -2.46 -7.31 9.14
CA GLY A 68 -2.97 -5.96 8.98
C GLY A 68 -1.91 -4.97 8.48
N LEU A 69 -2.18 -4.30 7.36
CA LEU A 69 -1.46 -3.10 6.95
C LEU A 69 -2.05 -1.90 7.72
N ALA A 70 -1.72 -1.77 8.99
CA ALA A 70 -2.03 -0.54 9.73
C ALA A 70 -1.02 0.54 9.34
N THR A 71 -1.49 1.75 9.02
CA THR A 71 -0.59 2.91 8.96
C THR A 71 -0.13 3.20 10.38
N LEU A 72 1.02 2.67 10.75
CA LEU A 72 1.63 2.92 12.05
C LEU A 72 2.08 4.40 12.08
N ARG A 73 1.25 5.28 12.66
CA ARG A 73 1.64 6.65 13.04
C ARG A 73 2.47 6.60 14.31
N VAL A 74 3.62 5.93 14.25
CA VAL A 74 4.64 6.01 15.28
C VAL A 74 5.79 6.82 14.72
N ASP A 75 6.45 7.55 15.62
CA ASP A 75 7.75 8.11 15.29
C ASP A 75 8.65 6.98 14.76
N PRO A 76 9.42 7.24 13.69
CA PRO A 76 10.36 6.25 13.18
C PRO A 76 11.18 5.72 14.36
N PRO A 77 11.26 4.39 14.55
CA PRO A 77 12.12 3.87 15.60
C PRO A 77 13.53 4.40 15.36
N ARG A 78 14.19 4.83 16.44
CA ARG A 78 15.59 5.24 16.37
C ARG A 78 16.42 4.00 16.11
N LEU A 79 16.59 3.64 14.83
CA LEU A 79 17.24 2.42 14.35
C LEU A 79 18.64 2.20 14.96
N PHE A 80 19.27 3.28 15.43
CA PHE A 80 20.63 3.29 15.96
C PHE A 80 20.71 3.85 17.40
N ALA A 81 19.61 3.90 18.15
CA ALA A 81 19.59 4.48 19.50
C ALA A 81 20.53 3.78 20.50
N HIS A 82 20.93 2.54 20.22
CA HIS A 82 21.76 1.72 21.11
C HIS A 82 23.10 1.35 20.49
N LEU A 83 23.52 2.01 19.40
CA LEU A 83 24.85 1.79 18.85
C LEU A 83 25.91 2.43 19.73
N SER A 84 27.02 1.70 19.94
CA SER A 84 28.22 2.27 20.53
C SER A 84 28.79 3.36 19.61
N PRO A 85 29.48 4.40 20.14
CA PRO A 85 29.92 5.56 19.35
C PRO A 85 30.83 5.22 18.15
N ASP A 86 31.48 4.06 18.22
CA ASP A 86 32.38 3.52 17.21
C ASP A 86 31.67 2.69 16.12
N CYS A 87 30.38 2.41 16.26
CA CYS A 87 29.62 1.61 15.31
C CYS A 87 29.08 2.47 14.15
N ARG A 88 29.47 2.16 12.92
CA ARG A 88 29.02 2.84 11.69
C ARG A 88 28.15 1.91 10.84
N PRO A 89 26.82 2.04 10.89
CA PRO A 89 25.94 1.21 10.08
C PRO A 89 26.07 1.54 8.59
N ILE A 90 26.13 0.51 7.74
CA ILE A 90 26.17 0.64 6.28
C ILE A 90 24.82 0.16 5.73
N ALA A 91 24.12 1.02 5.00
CA ALA A 91 22.90 0.66 4.30
C ALA A 91 23.24 0.08 2.92
N THR A 92 22.61 -1.04 2.55
CA THR A 92 22.64 -1.60 1.20
C THR A 92 21.21 -1.74 0.68
N THR A 93 21.02 -1.66 -0.63
CA THR A 93 19.72 -1.87 -1.27
C THR A 93 19.30 -3.33 -1.12
N SER A 94 18.04 -3.56 -0.71
CA SER A 94 17.43 -4.90 -0.78
C SER A 94 17.33 -5.34 -2.24
N ARG A 95 17.54 -6.65 -2.51
CA ARG A 95 17.45 -7.24 -3.85
C ARG A 95 16.02 -7.36 -4.33
#